data_AF-A0A356D985-F1
#
_entry.id   AF-A0A356D985-F1
#
_cell.length_a   1.000
_cell.length_b   1.000
_cell.length_c   1.000
_cell.angle_alpha   90.00
_cell.angle_beta   90.00
_cell.angle_gamma   90.00
#
_symmetry.space_group_name_H-M   'P 1'
#
loop_
_entity.id
_entity.type
_entity.pdbx_description
1 polymer ?
#
loop_
_entity_poly.entity_id
_entity_poly.type
_entity_poly.pdbx_seq_one_letter_code
_entity_poly.pdbx_strand_id
1 'polypeptide(L)'
;MAGHMVLVGWALWVSPCGTDSCDALPVTDTLFTEQQCISRKSYLESKRPNLFFLCGEVYRDSEDVVSSEKHAVPAPNPPLRTLPSRNSR
;
A
#
# COMPACT_ATOMS: atom_id res chain seq x y z
N MET A 1 -22.49 -11.33 -11.86
CA MET A 1 -21.71 -10.09 -11.76
C MET A 1 -20.27 -10.50 -11.97
N ALA A 2 -19.73 -10.36 -13.18
CA ALA A 2 -18.32 -10.65 -13.42
C ALA A 2 -17.54 -9.39 -13.02
N GLY A 3 -17.13 -9.33 -11.75
CA GLY A 3 -16.33 -8.23 -11.21
C GLY A 3 -15.04 -8.11 -12.01
N HIS A 4 -14.75 -6.90 -12.47
CA HIS A 4 -13.55 -6.64 -13.26
C HIS A 4 -12.39 -6.40 -12.29
N MET A 5 -11.49 -7.36 -12.16
CA MET A 5 -10.32 -7.25 -11.28
C MET A 5 -9.25 -6.36 -11.92
N VAL A 6 -8.81 -5.32 -11.21
CA VAL A 6 -7.75 -4.41 -11.66
C VAL A 6 -6.52 -4.61 -10.79
N LEU A 7 -5.35 -4.77 -11.44
CA LEU A 7 -4.07 -4.81 -10.75
C LEU A 7 -3.77 -3.43 -10.15
N VAL A 8 -3.70 -3.34 -8.83
CA VAL A 8 -3.45 -2.08 -8.11
C VAL A 8 -1.97 -1.92 -7.78
N GLY A 9 -1.24 -3.03 -7.65
CA GLY A 9 0.19 -3.00 -7.37
C GLY A 9 0.69 -4.32 -6.80
N TRP A 10 1.86 -4.29 -6.20
CA TRP A 10 2.53 -5.46 -5.63
C TRP A 10 2.70 -5.29 -4.12
N ALA A 11 2.20 -6.24 -3.35
CA ALA A 11 2.41 -6.28 -1.91
C ALA A 11 3.60 -7.19 -1.58
N LEU A 12 4.33 -6.80 -0.54
CA LEU A 12 5.37 -7.61 0.05
C LEU A 12 4.77 -8.41 1.20
N TRP A 13 4.94 -9.72 1.17
CA TRP A 13 4.40 -10.67 2.13
C TRP A 13 5.53 -11.44 2.80
N VAL A 14 5.28 -11.86 4.03
CA VAL A 14 6.16 -12.77 4.77
C VAL A 14 5.40 -14.06 5.08
N SER A 15 6.02 -15.19 4.73
CA SER A 15 5.50 -16.51 5.07
C SER A 15 6.30 -17.08 6.25
N PRO A 16 5.64 -17.41 7.37
CA PRO A 16 6.30 -18.08 8.49
C PRO A 16 6.63 -19.55 8.17
N CYS A 17 5.96 -20.17 7.19
CA CYS A 17 6.12 -21.59 6.83
C CYS A 17 6.96 -21.80 5.57
N GLY A 18 7.65 -20.77 5.09
CA GLY A 18 8.47 -20.86 3.89
C GLY A 18 7.65 -20.99 2.62
N THR A 19 7.95 -22.01 1.82
CA THR A 19 7.22 -22.37 0.59
C THR A 19 5.93 -23.15 0.85
N ASP A 20 5.65 -23.52 2.09
CA ASP A 20 4.47 -24.34 2.42
C ASP A 20 3.24 -23.46 2.71
N SER A 21 2.05 -24.04 2.53
CA SER A 21 0.75 -23.34 2.35
C SER A 21 0.15 -22.70 3.62
N CYS A 22 0.94 -21.96 4.40
CA CYS A 22 0.44 -21.14 5.50
C CYS A 22 0.00 -19.75 5.03
N ASP A 23 -0.85 -19.11 5.82
CA ASP A 23 -1.26 -17.73 5.60
C ASP A 23 -0.04 -16.80 5.60
N ALA A 24 0.26 -16.22 4.45
CA ALA A 24 1.27 -15.19 4.31
C ALA A 24 0.69 -13.86 4.82
N LEU A 25 1.47 -13.15 5.64
CA LEU A 25 1.06 -11.87 6.20
C LEU A 25 1.68 -10.72 5.41
N PRO A 26 0.95 -9.62 5.16
CA PRO A 26 1.53 -8.45 4.52
C PRO A 26 2.57 -7.84 5.46
N VAL A 27 3.76 -7.54 4.92
CA VAL A 27 4.84 -6.88 5.68
C VAL A 27 4.53 -5.40 5.88
N THR A 28 3.83 -4.80 4.91
CA THR A 28 3.45 -3.39 4.89
C THR A 28 2.09 -3.22 4.23
N ASP A 29 1.31 -2.23 4.67
CA ASP A 29 0.05 -1.85 4.02
C ASP A 29 0.25 -1.09 2.71
N THR A 30 1.50 -0.77 2.35
CA THR A 30 1.85 -0.06 1.12
C THR A 30 2.01 -1.01 -0.06
N LEU A 31 1.40 -0.65 -1.18
CA LEU A 31 1.62 -1.30 -2.46
C LEU A 31 2.84 -0.67 -3.17
N PHE A 32 3.67 -1.53 -3.73
CA PHE A 32 4.85 -1.16 -4.48
C PHE A 32 4.66 -1.43 -5.97
N THR A 33 5.57 -0.90 -6.79
CA THR A 33 5.79 -1.45 -8.13
C THR A 33 6.53 -2.79 -8.03
N GLU A 34 6.46 -3.60 -9.07
CA GLU A 34 7.16 -4.88 -9.16
C GLU A 34 8.64 -4.78 -8.77
N GLN A 35 9.36 -3.85 -9.42
CA GLN A 35 10.79 -3.66 -9.22
C GLN A 35 11.12 -3.21 -7.79
N GLN A 36 10.28 -2.35 -7.20
CA GLN A 36 10.44 -1.92 -5.82
C GLN A 36 10.22 -3.07 -4.84
N CYS A 37 9.21 -3.91 -5.07
CA CYS A 37 8.95 -5.08 -4.23
C CYS A 37 10.13 -6.04 -4.23
N ILE A 38 10.65 -6.38 -5.42
CA ILE A 38 11.80 -7.29 -5.58
C ILE A 38 13.05 -6.72 -4.87
N SER A 39 13.32 -5.42 -5.05
CA SER A 39 14.43 -4.76 -4.37
C SER A 39 14.29 -4.81 -2.84
N ARG A 40 13.07 -4.55 -2.32
CA ARG A 40 12.77 -4.63 -0.88
C ARG A 40 12.92 -6.04 -0.34
N LYS A 41 12.42 -7.03 -1.07
CA LYS A 41 12.53 -8.46 -0.76
C LYS A 41 14.00 -8.84 -0.60
N SER A 42 14.84 -8.54 -1.60
CA SER A 42 16.27 -8.86 -1.57
C SER A 42 16.97 -8.19 -0.37
N TYR A 43 16.63 -6.93 -0.08
CA TYR A 43 17.15 -6.24 1.10
C TYR A 43 16.75 -6.97 2.40
N LEU A 44 15.49 -7.38 2.54
CA LEU A 44 15.02 -8.05 3.75
C LEU A 44 15.58 -9.45 3.92
N GLU A 45 15.70 -10.23 2.84
CA GLU A 45 16.36 -11.53 2.84
C GLU A 45 17.83 -11.42 3.29
N SER A 46 18.54 -10.36 2.87
CA SER A 46 19.92 -10.10 3.33
C SER A 46 20.02 -9.81 4.83
N LYS A 47 18.98 -9.20 5.41
CA LYS A 47 18.93 -8.84 6.83
C LYS A 47 18.37 -9.96 7.70
N ARG A 48 17.47 -10.78 7.15
CA ARG A 48 16.71 -11.81 7.84
C ARG A 48 16.65 -13.07 6.96
N PRO A 49 17.77 -13.81 6.83
CA PRO A 49 17.85 -14.99 5.96
C PRO A 49 16.96 -16.15 6.43
N ASN A 50 16.47 -16.10 7.67
CA ASN A 50 15.60 -17.14 8.25
C ASN A 50 14.11 -16.88 8.01
N LEU A 51 13.75 -15.78 7.32
CA LEU A 51 12.37 -15.45 6.99
C LEU A 51 12.16 -15.56 5.48
N PHE A 52 11.00 -16.04 5.08
CA PHE A 52 10.62 -16.14 3.67
C PHE A 52 9.78 -14.95 3.26
N PHE A 53 10.28 -14.20 2.27
CA PHE A 53 9.58 -13.05 1.71
C PHE A 53 9.13 -13.34 0.29
N LEU A 54 7.94 -12.85 -0.06
CA LEU A 54 7.34 -13.03 -1.37
C LEU A 54 6.65 -11.75 -1.84
N CYS A 55 6.74 -11.50 -3.14
CA CYS A 55 6.06 -10.39 -3.79
C CYS A 55 4.84 -10.95 -4.51
N GLY A 56 3.67 -10.40 -4.21
CA GLY A 56 2.40 -10.85 -4.77
C GLY A 56 1.65 -9.70 -5.40
N GLU A 57 1.03 -9.97 -6.54
CA GLU A 57 0.11 -9.05 -7.22
C GLU A 57 -1.14 -8.85 -6.37
N VAL A 58 -1.55 -7.60 -6.25
CA VAL A 58 -2.76 -7.21 -5.53
C VAL A 58 -3.77 -6.69 -6.52
N TYR A 59 -4.87 -7.43 -6.63
CA TYR A 59 -6.02 -7.06 -7.43
C TYR A 59 -7.11 -6.47 -6.53
N ARG A 60 -7.85 -5.51 -7.05
CA ARG A 60 -9.04 -4.96 -6.41
C ARG A 60 -10.19 -4.99 -7.39
N ASP A 61 -11.41 -5.15 -6.87
CA ASP A 61 -12.58 -5.05 -7.74
C ASP A 61 -12.73 -3.61 -8.22
N SER A 62 -12.99 -3.45 -9.52
CA SER A 62 -13.25 -2.15 -10.13
C SER A 62 -14.41 -1.43 -9.43
N GLU A 63 -15.43 -2.15 -8.97
CA GLU A 63 -16.60 -1.55 -8.31
C GLU A 63 -16.28 -0.93 -6.93
N ASP A 64 -15.27 -1.45 -6.25
CA ASP A 64 -14.80 -0.93 -4.96
C ASP A 64 -13.99 0.38 -5.10
N VAL A 65 -13.30 0.56 -6.24
CA VAL A 65 -12.51 1.77 -6.51
C VAL A 65 -13.45 2.97 -6.69
N VAL A 66 -14.52 2.80 -7.48
CA VAL A 66 -15.51 3.86 -7.74
C VAL A 66 -16.33 4.21 -6.49
N SER A 67 -16.53 3.23 -5.60
CA SER A 67 -17.29 3.42 -4.35
C SER A 67 -16.49 4.17 -3.28
N SER A 68 -15.15 4.04 -3.27
CA SER A 68 -14.28 4.79 -2.35
C SER A 68 -14.13 6.26 -2.73
N GLU A 69 -14.12 6.59 -4.03
CA GLU A 69 -14.09 7.99 -4.49
C GLU A 69 -15.34 8.78 -4.08
N LYS A 70 -16.51 8.11 -4.05
CA LYS A 70 -17.77 8.73 -3.61
C LYS A 70 -17.84 9.01 -2.12
N HIS A 71 -16.99 8.36 -1.30
CA HIS A 71 -16.95 8.52 0.15
C HIS A 71 -15.76 9.37 0.63
N ALA A 72 -15.02 10.02 -0.27
CA ALA A 72 -14.10 11.07 0.11
C ALA A 72 -14.90 12.25 0.71
N VAL A 73 -15.05 12.26 2.03
CA VAL A 73 -15.63 13.38 2.77
C VAL A 73 -14.79 14.61 2.43
N PRO A 74 -15.37 15.66 1.81
CA PRO A 74 -14.62 16.89 1.58
C PRO A 74 -14.14 17.40 2.93
N ALA A 75 -12.84 17.66 3.05
CA ALA A 75 -12.26 18.24 4.25
C ALA A 75 -13.10 19.47 4.63
N PRO A 76 -13.64 19.55 5.87
CA PRO A 76 -14.38 20.73 6.28
C PRO A 76 -13.38 21.87 6.30
N ASN A 77 -13.45 22.75 5.31
CA ASN A 77 -12.61 23.95 5.19
C ASN A 77 -12.53 24.63 6.57
N PRO A 78 -11.37 24.63 7.25
CA PRO A 78 -11.18 25.51 8.39
C PRO A 78 -11.05 26.93 7.81
N PRO A 79 -11.74 27.95 8.34
CA PRO A 79 -11.54 29.31 7.86
C PRO A 79 -10.06 29.67 8.03
N LEU A 80 -9.44 30.17 6.95
CA LEU A 80 -8.10 30.71 6.98
C LEU A 80 -8.02 31.77 8.08
N ARG A 81 -7.41 31.45 9.23
CA ARG A 81 -6.96 32.47 10.17
C ARG A 81 -5.91 33.29 9.45
N THR A 82 -6.26 34.50 9.03
CA THR A 82 -5.35 35.46 8.43
C THR A 82 -4.18 35.69 9.39
N LEU A 83 -2.98 35.23 9.01
CA LEU A 83 -1.76 35.57 9.72
C LEU A 83 -1.53 37.09 9.61
N PRO A 84 -1.27 37.81 10.71
CA PRO A 84 -1.04 39.25 10.64
C PRO A 84 0.23 39.56 9.84
N SER A 85 0.18 40.58 8.98
CA SER A 85 1.35 40.97 8.18
C SER A 85 2.43 41.53 9.09
N ARG A 86 3.60 40.89 9.09
CA ARG A 86 4.79 41.38 9.77
C ARG A 86 5.32 42.59 9.01
N ASN A 87 4.98 43.80 9.46
CA ASN A 87 5.66 45.01 9.01
C ASN A 87 7.09 44.99 9.56
N SER A 88 8.07 44.89 8.67
CA SER A 88 9.46 45.17 9.01
C SER A 88 9.58 46.68 9.20
N ARG A 89 10.05 47.11 10.38
CA ARG A 89 10.65 48.44 10.53
C ARG A 89 11.99 48.46 9.83
#